data_AF-A0A7W0GIK2-F1
#
_entry.id   AF-A0A7W0GIK2-F1
#
_cell.length_a   1.000
_cell.length_b   1.000
_cell.length_c   1.000
_cell.angle_alpha   90.00
_cell.angle_beta   90.00
_cell.angle_gamma   90.00
#
_symmetry.space_group_name_H-M   'P 1'
#
loop_
_entity.id
_entity.type
_entity.pdbx_description
1 polymer ?
#
loop_
_entity_poly.entity_id
_entity_poly.type
_entity_poly.pdbx_seq_one_letter_code
_entity_poly.pdbx_strand_id
1 'polypeptide(L)' 'MLDGAGPAEVLSWAGTTFGDRLAIASSMTDAVLAHLTASSAPLAKVLFLDTGYHFAERLGTVRAVTATLPLEVV' A
#
# COMPACT_ATOMS: atom_id res chain seq x y z
N MET A 1 -12.29 -18.77 -3.50
CA MET A 1 -12.45 -18.60 -2.02
C MET A 1 -12.43 -17.13 -1.60
N LEU A 2 -11.82 -16.22 -2.38
CA LEU A 2 -11.91 -14.76 -2.18
C LEU A 2 -12.75 -14.07 -3.28
N ASP A 3 -13.34 -14.84 -4.18
CA ASP A 3 -14.17 -14.31 -5.27
C ASP A 3 -15.39 -13.60 -4.70
N GLY A 4 -15.55 -12.31 -5.04
CA GLY A 4 -16.60 -11.45 -4.50
C GLY A 4 -16.29 -10.80 -3.15
N ALA A 5 -15.15 -11.09 -2.52
CA ALA A 5 -14.73 -10.44 -1.28
C ALA A 5 -14.38 -8.96 -1.52
N GLY A 6 -14.60 -8.13 -0.49
CA GLY A 6 -14.24 -6.72 -0.53
C GLY A 6 -12.73 -6.50 -0.42
N PRO A 7 -12.19 -5.36 -0.89
CA PRO A 7 -10.74 -5.08 -0.85
C PRO A 7 -10.12 -5.20 0.55
N ALA A 8 -10.81 -4.68 1.58
CA ALA A 8 -10.33 -4.75 2.96
C ALA A 8 -10.27 -6.19 3.49
N GLU A 9 -11.21 -7.04 3.09
CA GLU A 9 -11.25 -8.44 3.49
C GLU A 9 -10.09 -9.23 2.85
N VAL A 10 -9.83 -8.99 1.57
CA VAL A 10 -8.69 -9.57 0.85
C VAL A 10 -7.36 -9.13 1.50
N LEU A 11 -7.22 -7.85 1.83
CA LEU A 11 -6.02 -7.33 2.49
C LEU A 11 -5.84 -7.88 3.90
N SER A 12 -6.91 -7.96 4.69
CA SER A 12 -6.88 -8.54 6.05
C SER A 12 -6.48 -10.02 6.02
N TRP A 13 -7.06 -10.78 5.08
CA TRP A 13 -6.68 -12.16 4.85
C TRP A 13 -5.20 -12.29 4.46
N ALA A 14 -4.72 -11.46 3.53
CA ALA A 14 -3.32 -11.47 3.11
C ALA A 14 -2.39 -11.09 4.27
N GLY A 15 -2.72 -10.04 5.04
CA GLY A 15 -1.95 -9.61 6.20
C GLY A 15 -1.85 -10.69 7.26
N THR A 16 -2.93 -11.42 7.52
CA THR A 16 -2.94 -12.56 8.45
C THR A 16 -2.13 -13.75 7.91
N THR A 17 -2.19 -14.00 6.60
CA THR A 17 -1.55 -15.16 5.97
C THR A 17 -0.03 -14.98 5.82
N PHE A 18 0.41 -13.78 5.46
CA PHE A 18 1.81 -13.51 5.10
C PHE A 18 2.55 -12.67 6.14
N GLY A 19 1.85 -11.92 7.00
CA GLY A 19 2.44 -11.08 8.03
C GLY A 19 3.34 -9.99 7.46
N ASP A 20 4.51 -9.82 8.07
CA ASP A 20 5.57 -8.88 7.69
C ASP A 20 6.24 -9.21 6.34
N ARG A 21 5.97 -10.39 5.77
CA ARG A 21 6.44 -10.79 4.44
C ARG A 21 5.49 -10.34 3.32
N LEU A 22 4.36 -9.72 3.65
CA LEU A 22 3.45 -9.16 2.65
C LEU A 22 4.02 -7.87 2.05
N ALA A 23 4.14 -7.84 0.73
CA ALA A 23 4.45 -6.63 -0.03
C ALA A 23 3.29 -6.28 -0.96
N ILE A 24 2.88 -5.02 -0.96
CA ILE A 24 1.83 -4.47 -1.82
C ILE A 24 2.48 -3.54 -2.82
N ALA A 25 2.53 -3.93 -4.09
CA ALA A 25 3.03 -3.07 -5.15
C ALA A 25 1.99 -1.99 -5.49
N SER A 26 2.41 -0.73 -5.43
CA SER A 26 1.59 0.43 -5.78
C SER A 26 2.35 1.34 -6.74
N SER A 27 1.72 1.69 -7.88
CA SER A 27 2.22 2.76 -8.75
C SER A 27 2.02 4.15 -8.14
N MET A 28 1.36 4.25 -6.99
CA MET A 28 0.99 5.50 -6.30
C MET A 28 0.27 6.47 -7.25
N THR A 29 -0.63 5.92 -8.08
CA THR A 29 -1.55 6.73 -8.89
C THR A 29 -2.47 7.57 -7.99
N ASP A 30 -2.86 6.98 -6.87
CA ASP A 30 -3.59 7.61 -5.77
C ASP A 30 -3.14 7.00 -4.42
N ALA A 31 -3.79 7.42 -3.34
CA ALA A 31 -3.51 6.97 -1.97
C ALA A 31 -4.47 5.87 -1.47
N VAL A 32 -5.43 5.40 -2.27
CA VAL A 32 -6.50 4.48 -1.82
C VAL A 32 -5.91 3.14 -1.38
N LEU A 33 -5.06 2.54 -2.20
CA LEU A 33 -4.45 1.25 -1.86
C LEU A 33 -3.56 1.35 -0.62
N ALA A 34 -2.80 2.43 -0.48
CA ALA A 34 -2.00 2.71 0.71
C ALA A 34 -2.89 2.86 1.96
N HIS A 35 -3.99 3.60 1.85
CA HIS A 35 -4.95 3.79 2.94
C HIS A 35 -5.63 2.48 3.38
N LEU A 36 -6.06 1.66 2.41
CA LEU A 36 -6.64 0.35 2.70
C LEU A 36 -5.62 -0.61 3.32
N THR A 37 -4.36 -0.54 2.89
CA THR A 37 -3.28 -1.34 3.48
C THR A 37 -2.99 -0.90 4.92
N ALA A 38 -2.90 0.41 5.19
CA ALA A 38 -2.68 0.94 6.54
C ALA A 38 -3.74 0.47 7.54
N SER A 39 -5.00 0.35 7.10
CA SER A 39 -6.13 -0.04 7.95
C SER A 39 -6.30 -1.55 8.07
N SER A 40 -6.05 -2.32 7.01
CA SER A 40 -6.39 -3.74 6.94
C SER A 40 -5.18 -4.68 7.05
N ALA A 41 -3.98 -4.20 6.73
CA ALA A 41 -2.74 -4.96 6.78
C ALA A 41 -1.53 -4.06 7.16
N PRO A 42 -1.51 -3.45 8.35
CA PRO A 42 -0.54 -2.41 8.73
C PRO A 42 0.92 -2.89 8.80
N LEU A 43 1.16 -4.20 8.90
CA LEU A 43 2.50 -4.79 8.89
C LEU A 43 3.05 -5.00 7.46
N ALA A 44 2.23 -4.81 6.43
CA ALA A 44 2.65 -4.96 5.05
C ALA A 44 3.49 -3.76 4.59
N LYS A 45 4.42 -4.02 3.67
CA LYS A 45 5.23 -2.99 3.04
C LYS A 45 4.61 -2.56 1.72
N VAL A 46 4.48 -1.26 1.49
CA VAL A 46 4.01 -0.74 0.20
C VAL A 46 5.21 -0.44 -0.69
N LEU A 47 5.36 -1.18 -1.79
CA LEU A 47 6.44 -0.97 -2.74
C LEU A 47 6.05 0.14 -3.72
N PHE A 48 6.87 1.19 -3.79
CA PHE A 48 6.79 2.22 -4.82
C PHE A 48 8.03 2.16 -5.72
N LEU A 49 7.82 1.83 -6.99
CA LEU A 49 8.91 1.80 -7.97
C LEU A 49 9.27 3.21 -8.44
N ASP A 50 10.34 3.77 -7.90
CA ASP A 50 10.93 5.00 -8.43
C ASP A 50 11.78 4.69 -9.67
N THR A 51 11.32 5.15 -10.83
CA THR A 51 12.03 4.98 -12.10
C THR A 51 13.08 6.06 -12.35
N GLY A 52 13.09 7.12 -11.53
CA GLY A 52 13.88 8.33 -11.76
C GLY A 52 13.24 9.35 -12.71
N TYR A 53 12.05 9.06 -13.26
CA TYR A 53 11.36 9.92 -14.24
C TYR A 53 9.96 10.35 -13.79
N HIS A 54 9.62 10.17 -12.50
CA HIS A 54 8.32 10.58 -11.99
C HIS A 54 8.18 12.10 -11.90
N PHE A 55 6.99 12.61 -12.20
CA PHE A 55 6.64 14.00 -11.96
C PHE A 55 6.77 14.35 -10.48
N ALA A 56 7.15 15.60 -10.20
CA ALA A 56 7.35 16.08 -8.83
C ALA A 56 6.07 15.96 -7.98
N GLU A 57 4.91 16.13 -8.61
CA GLU A 57 3.59 15.96 -8.03
C GLU A 57 3.39 14.53 -7.52
N ARG A 58 3.82 13.52 -8.28
CA ARG A 58 3.72 12.11 -7.86
C ARG A 58 4.59 11.83 -6.65
N LEU A 59 5.83 12.31 -6.67
CA LEU A 59 6.72 12.21 -5.50
C LEU A 59 6.13 12.95 -4.29
N GLY A 60 5.39 14.04 -4.53
CA GLY A 60 4.61 14.75 -3.52
C GLY A 60 3.56 13.85 -2.86
N THR A 61 2.77 13.12 -3.65
CA THR A 61 1.78 12.15 -3.14
C THR A 61 2.43 11.06 -2.31
N VAL A 62 3.55 10.48 -2.77
CA VAL A 62 4.28 9.45 -2.02
C VAL A 62 4.76 9.97 -0.67
N ARG A 63 5.33 11.19 -0.65
CA ARG A 63 5.75 11.85 0.59
C ARG A 63 4.58 12.11 1.53
N ALA A 64 3.44 12.58 1.01
CA ALA A 64 2.24 12.81 1.80
C ALA A 64 1.71 11.51 2.42
N VAL A 65 1.63 10.43 1.65
CA VAL A 65 1.25 9.10 2.13
C VAL A 65 2.18 8.63 3.25
N THR A 66 3.49 8.69 3.03
CA THR A 66 4.51 8.25 4.00
C THR A 66 4.46 9.07 5.30
N ALA A 67 4.09 10.35 5.22
CA ALA A 67 3.99 11.23 6.37
C ALA A 67 2.68 11.11 7.15
N THR A 68 1.61 10.55 6.55
CA THR A 68 0.25 10.61 7.11
C THR A 68 -0.35 9.25 7.42
N LEU A 69 0.10 8.17 6.77
CA LEU A 69 -0.41 6.84 6.99
C LEU A 69 0.57 6.00 7.83
N PRO A 70 0.08 5.19 8.79
CA PRO A 70 0.91 4.33 9.62
C PRO A 70 1.33 3.05 8.86
N LEU A 71 2.14 3.21 7.81
CA LEU A 71 2.71 2.11 7.02
C LEU A 71 4.13 2.42 6.57
N GLU A 72 4.86 1.38 6.16
CA GLU A 72 6.18 1.51 5.54
C GLU A 72 6.03 1.58 4.02
N VAL A 73 6.50 2.66 3.40
CA VAL A 73 6.70 2.73 1.95
C VAL A 73 8.17 2.46 1.66
N VAL A 74 8.43 1.55 0.72
CA VAL A 74 9.78 1.12 0.30
C VAL A 74 9.97 1.18 -1.21
#